data_AF-A0AAD8M3I9-F1
#
_entry.id   AF-A0AAD8M3I9-F1
#
_cell.length_a   1.000
_cell.length_b   1.000
_cell.length_c   1.000
_cell.angle_alpha   90.00
_cell.angle_beta   90.00
_cell.angle_gamma   90.00
#
_symmetry.space_group_name_H-M   'P 1'
#
loop_
_entity.id
_entity.type
_entity.pdbx_description
1 polymer ?
#
loop_
_entity_poly.entity_id
_entity_poly.type
_entity_poly.pdbx_seq_one_letter_code
_entity_poly.pdbx_strand_id
1 'polypeptide(L)'
;MLVDEAENFENWVRETGTRILRPNTMNAYGSVLDDFGMERMLDKLMKDYILPMSTIFFPEVGGATLDYHHGYVVEYGTNRDDHLDFHVDDSEVTLNVCLGELFTSGEMFFRGVRCDKHLDSESESGEIYNYSQVPGRAVLHCGYHRHGALSTTSGHRANMLLWCRSSVFREMRKYERNASSWCRVCQKKRKKSNVVLLYNVLLHRLIQVVHVFHRLNLAVHEMLKS
;
A
#
# COMPACT_ATOMS: atom_id res chain seq x y z
N MET A 1 -0.02 17.49 14.01
CA MET A 1 -0.21 16.72 12.77
C MET A 1 0.16 15.26 13.05
N LEU A 2 -0.30 14.28 12.27
CA LEU A 2 -0.02 12.86 12.54
C LEU A 2 1.49 12.55 12.65
N VAL A 3 2.33 13.23 11.87
CA VAL A 3 3.79 13.09 11.96
C VAL A 3 4.30 13.54 13.33
N ASP A 4 3.84 14.69 13.84
CA ASP A 4 4.22 15.18 15.17
C ASP A 4 3.78 14.21 16.28
N GLU A 5 2.60 13.59 16.14
CA GLU A 5 2.10 12.62 17.13
C GLU A 5 2.92 11.33 17.12
N ALA A 6 3.29 10.84 15.93
CA ALA A 6 4.20 9.70 15.80
C ALA A 6 5.59 10.02 16.39
N GLU A 7 6.14 11.21 16.12
CA GLU A 7 7.40 11.66 16.71
C GLU A 7 7.32 11.75 18.24
N ASN A 8 6.24 12.32 18.79
CA ASN A 8 6.01 12.39 20.23
C ASN A 8 5.96 11.00 20.87
N PHE A 9 5.27 10.07 20.22
CA PHE A 9 5.21 8.68 20.68
C PHE A 9 6.60 8.03 20.65
N GLU A 10 7.36 8.16 19.56
CA GLU A 10 8.73 7.62 19.49
C GLU A 10 9.68 8.23 20.53
N ASN A 11 9.54 9.53 20.80
CA ASN A 11 10.31 10.23 21.84
C ASN A 11 9.99 9.64 23.22
N TRP A 12 8.71 9.46 23.54
CA TRP A 12 8.27 8.83 24.80
C TRP A 12 8.78 7.38 24.93
N VAL A 13 8.72 6.58 23.85
CA VAL A 13 9.26 5.22 23.82
C VAL A 13 10.75 5.20 24.16
N ARG A 14 11.52 6.12 23.57
CA ARG A 14 12.97 6.25 23.81
C ARG A 14 13.29 6.69 25.24
N GLU A 15 12.53 7.64 25.79
CA GLU A 15 12.71 8.15 27.15
C GLU A 15 12.36 7.10 28.22
N THR A 16 11.30 6.32 27.97
CA THR A 16 10.84 5.29 28.92
C THR A 16 11.55 3.95 28.76
N GLY A 17 12.26 3.72 27.65
CA GLY A 17 12.85 2.43 27.32
C GLY A 17 11.80 1.35 27.02
N THR A 18 10.57 1.76 26.71
CA THR A 18 9.46 0.84 26.39
C THR A 18 9.77 0.09 25.10
N ARG A 19 9.41 -1.20 25.03
CA ARG A 19 9.48 -1.97 23.78
C ARG A 19 8.15 -1.86 23.05
N ILE A 20 8.20 -1.39 21.81
CA ILE A 20 7.03 -1.29 20.92
C ILE A 20 7.15 -2.27 19.75
N LEU A 21 6.03 -2.52 19.08
CA LEU A 21 6.02 -3.22 17.81
C LEU A 21 6.59 -2.31 16.72
N ARG A 22 7.37 -2.89 15.81
CA ARG A 22 7.87 -2.18 14.63
C ARG A 22 6.85 -2.25 13.49
N PRO A 23 6.82 -1.24 12.59
CA PRO A 23 5.79 -1.12 11.56
C PRO A 23 5.58 -2.38 10.73
N ASN A 24 6.69 -3.00 10.31
CA ASN A 24 6.74 -4.30 9.66
C ASN A 24 8.16 -4.89 9.78
N THR A 25 8.40 -6.06 9.18
CA THR A 25 9.70 -6.76 9.24
C THR A 25 10.83 -6.11 8.42
N MET A 26 10.51 -5.11 7.60
CA MET A 26 11.44 -4.45 6.68
C MET A 26 11.77 -3.00 7.09
N ASN A 27 11.07 -2.45 8.07
CA ASN A 27 11.28 -1.08 8.56
C ASN A 27 11.85 -1.09 9.97
N ALA A 28 13.01 -0.45 10.14
CA ALA A 28 13.63 -0.29 11.45
C ALA A 28 13.06 0.91 12.22
N TYR A 29 12.48 1.88 11.51
CA TYR A 29 11.96 3.14 12.05
C TYR A 29 10.48 3.33 11.73
N GLY A 30 9.79 4.10 12.57
CA GLY A 30 8.36 4.31 12.51
C GLY A 30 7.60 3.59 13.62
N SER A 31 6.29 3.86 13.64
CA SER A 31 5.38 3.46 14.72
C SER A 31 4.07 2.89 14.20
N VAL A 32 3.55 1.87 14.90
CA VAL A 32 2.20 1.34 14.67
C VAL A 32 1.19 2.31 15.29
N LEU A 33 0.21 2.73 14.50
CA LEU A 33 -0.73 3.79 14.89
C LEU A 33 -1.72 3.33 15.98
N ASP A 34 -2.08 2.04 15.97
CA ASP A 34 -2.99 1.47 16.97
C ASP A 34 -2.36 1.47 18.38
N ASP A 35 -1.03 1.36 18.49
CA ASP A 35 -0.30 1.32 19.76
C ASP A 35 -0.44 2.61 20.58
N PHE A 36 -0.81 3.73 19.94
CA PHE A 36 -1.07 5.01 20.59
C PHE A 36 -2.49 5.55 20.36
N GLY A 37 -3.44 4.65 20.07
CA GLY A 37 -4.87 4.95 20.18
C GLY A 37 -5.58 5.40 18.90
N MET A 38 -4.97 5.21 17.73
CA MET A 38 -5.55 5.63 16.45
C MET A 38 -6.50 4.59 15.81
N GLU A 39 -6.69 3.44 16.43
CA GLU A 39 -7.49 2.31 15.91
C GLU A 39 -8.85 2.76 15.39
N ARG A 40 -9.67 3.43 16.21
CA ARG A 40 -11.03 3.86 15.80
C ARG A 40 -11.03 4.79 14.59
N MET A 41 -10.02 5.64 14.49
CA MET A 41 -9.88 6.57 13.36
C MET A 41 -9.54 5.79 12.08
N LEU A 42 -8.61 4.84 12.16
CA LEU A 42 -8.21 4.01 11.02
C LEU A 42 -9.34 3.10 10.57
N ASP A 43 -10.10 2.60 11.53
CA ASP A 43 -11.27 1.76 11.30
C ASP A 43 -12.36 2.52 10.51
N LYS A 44 -12.57 3.79 10.87
CA LYS A 44 -13.45 4.71 10.13
C LYS A 44 -12.89 5.05 8.75
N LEU A 45 -11.58 5.34 8.63
CA LEU A 45 -10.93 5.59 7.35
C LEU A 45 -11.11 4.42 6.39
N MET A 46 -10.89 3.19 6.88
CA MET A 46 -11.09 1.98 6.10
C MET A 46 -12.54 1.84 5.65
N LYS A 47 -13.50 1.89 6.58
CA LYS A 47 -14.92 1.62 6.30
C LYS A 47 -15.57 2.70 5.43
N ASP A 48 -15.30 3.97 5.69
CA ASP A 48 -15.99 5.08 5.04
C ASP A 48 -15.37 5.46 3.69
N TYR A 49 -14.08 5.15 3.47
CA TYR A 49 -13.38 5.58 2.25
C TYR A 49 -12.71 4.43 1.50
N ILE A 50 -11.92 3.60 2.18
CA ILE A 50 -11.10 2.59 1.50
C ILE A 50 -11.96 1.46 0.95
N LEU A 51 -12.90 0.94 1.73
CA LEU A 51 -13.80 -0.14 1.33
C LEU A 51 -14.68 0.23 0.11
N PRO A 52 -15.35 1.40 0.05
CA PRO A 52 -16.10 1.81 -1.13
C PRO A 52 -15.24 1.93 -2.40
N MET A 53 -14.05 2.52 -2.29
CA MET A 53 -13.13 2.61 -3.44
C MET A 53 -12.63 1.22 -3.85
N SER A 54 -12.27 0.38 -2.88
CA SER A 54 -11.70 -0.95 -3.11
C SER A 54 -12.69 -1.91 -3.76
N THR A 55 -13.98 -1.77 -3.45
CA THR A 55 -15.07 -2.49 -4.12
C THR A 55 -15.06 -2.26 -5.64
N ILE A 56 -14.70 -1.05 -6.08
CA ILE A 56 -14.66 -0.66 -7.50
C ILE A 56 -13.28 -0.94 -8.12
N PHE A 57 -12.21 -0.62 -7.40
CA PHE A 57 -10.85 -0.62 -7.93
C PHE A 57 -10.11 -1.95 -7.80
N PHE A 58 -10.51 -2.80 -6.86
CA PHE A 58 -9.81 -4.06 -6.57
C PHE A 58 -10.79 -5.24 -6.37
N PRO A 59 -11.81 -5.42 -7.23
CA PRO A 59 -12.79 -6.50 -7.07
C PRO A 59 -12.14 -7.89 -7.18
N GLU A 60 -11.03 -8.03 -7.91
CA GLU A 60 -10.37 -9.32 -8.12
C GLU A 60 -9.54 -9.80 -6.92
N VAL A 61 -9.24 -8.92 -5.97
CA VAL A 61 -8.42 -9.22 -4.79
C VAL A 61 -9.16 -8.98 -3.47
N GLY A 62 -10.49 -9.15 -3.47
CA GLY A 62 -11.28 -9.08 -2.23
C GLY A 62 -11.54 -7.67 -1.70
N GLY A 63 -11.38 -6.63 -2.53
CA GLY A 63 -11.56 -5.23 -2.13
C GLY A 63 -12.96 -4.86 -1.63
N ALA A 64 -13.97 -5.72 -1.85
CA ALA A 64 -15.34 -5.51 -1.38
C ALA A 64 -15.62 -6.09 0.03
N THR A 65 -14.68 -6.82 0.61
CA THR A 65 -14.88 -7.53 1.88
C THR A 65 -13.73 -7.27 2.86
N LEU A 66 -13.17 -6.06 2.82
CA LEU A 66 -12.11 -5.65 3.75
C LEU A 66 -12.70 -5.53 5.17
N ASP A 67 -12.09 -6.22 6.12
CA ASP A 67 -12.59 -6.37 7.50
C ASP A 67 -11.52 -6.18 8.59
N TYR A 68 -10.26 -5.95 8.20
CA TYR A 68 -9.15 -5.71 9.11
C TYR A 68 -8.19 -4.66 8.55
N HIS A 69 -7.58 -3.88 9.44
CA HIS A 69 -6.54 -2.93 9.09
C HIS A 69 -5.27 -3.07 9.95
N HIS A 70 -4.13 -2.71 9.39
CA HIS A 70 -2.87 -2.48 10.11
C HIS A 70 -2.28 -1.16 9.63
N GLY A 71 -2.30 -0.15 10.49
CA GLY A 71 -1.87 1.21 10.16
C GLY A 71 -0.57 1.58 10.85
N TYR A 72 0.35 2.19 10.11
CA TYR A 72 1.67 2.55 10.64
C TYR A 72 2.29 3.72 9.86
N VAL A 73 3.23 4.41 10.50
CA VAL A 73 4.10 5.41 9.85
C VAL A 73 5.46 4.79 9.61
N VAL A 74 6.05 5.11 8.46
CA VAL A 74 7.44 4.80 8.11
C VAL A 74 8.19 6.07 7.77
N GLU A 75 9.47 6.06 8.05
CA GLU A 75 10.36 7.20 7.95
C GLU A 75 11.61 6.83 7.15
N TYR A 76 11.94 7.65 6.16
CA TYR A 76 13.12 7.50 5.30
C TYR A 76 13.98 8.76 5.34
N GLY A 77 15.29 8.63 5.14
CA GLY A 77 16.22 9.76 5.14
C GLY A 77 17.52 9.50 5.90
N THR A 78 18.28 10.58 6.13
CA THR A 78 19.56 10.50 6.86
C THR A 78 19.32 9.99 8.29
N ASN A 79 20.02 8.92 8.69
CA ASN A 79 19.82 8.22 9.98
C ASN A 79 18.45 7.52 10.14
N ARG A 80 17.84 7.13 9.02
CA ARG A 80 16.60 6.32 8.94
C ARG A 80 16.77 5.21 7.90
N ASP A 81 15.70 4.52 7.54
CA ASP A 81 15.72 3.54 6.46
C ASP A 81 16.11 4.23 5.14
N ASP A 82 17.11 3.67 4.43
CA ASP A 82 17.62 4.26 3.19
C ASP A 82 16.71 3.94 2.00
N HIS A 83 16.25 2.71 1.88
CA HIS A 83 15.34 2.24 0.83
C HIS A 83 14.37 1.21 1.40
N LEU A 84 13.35 0.85 0.62
CA LEU A 84 12.53 -0.32 0.89
C LEU A 84 12.70 -1.31 -0.26
N ASP A 85 13.17 -2.51 0.08
CA ASP A 85 13.44 -3.58 -0.86
C ASP A 85 12.22 -3.96 -1.70
N PHE A 86 12.44 -4.69 -2.77
CA PHE A 86 11.37 -5.18 -3.63
C PHE A 86 10.50 -6.22 -2.91
N HIS A 87 9.22 -5.93 -2.74
CA HIS A 87 8.29 -6.74 -1.95
C HIS A 87 6.85 -6.66 -2.46
N VAL A 88 5.96 -7.36 -1.77
CA VAL A 88 4.50 -7.17 -1.78
C VAL A 88 4.04 -6.90 -0.36
N ASP A 89 2.90 -6.24 -0.21
CA ASP A 89 2.30 -6.04 1.10
C ASP A 89 1.53 -7.28 1.55
N ASP A 90 1.52 -7.54 2.86
CA ASP A 90 0.57 -8.48 3.46
C ASP A 90 -0.80 -7.82 3.62
N SER A 91 -1.39 -7.44 2.49
CA SER A 91 -2.69 -6.79 2.38
C SER A 91 -3.39 -7.19 1.09
N GLU A 92 -4.71 -7.03 1.05
CA GLU A 92 -5.45 -7.07 -0.21
C GLU A 92 -5.36 -5.71 -0.91
N VAL A 93 -5.48 -4.63 -0.14
CA VAL A 93 -5.37 -3.25 -0.60
C VAL A 93 -4.51 -2.45 0.39
N THR A 94 -3.59 -1.64 -0.13
CA THR A 94 -2.75 -0.73 0.64
C THR A 94 -3.05 0.70 0.27
N LEU A 95 -3.31 1.52 1.30
CA LEU A 95 -3.23 2.98 1.21
C LEU A 95 -1.84 3.42 1.63
N ASN A 96 -1.20 4.29 0.84
CA ASN A 96 0.06 4.93 1.16
C ASN A 96 -0.09 6.45 1.02
N VAL A 97 0.11 7.19 2.11
CA VAL A 97 -0.06 8.65 2.17
C VAL A 97 1.29 9.28 2.47
N CYS A 98 1.72 10.23 1.64
CA CYS A 98 2.88 11.06 1.95
C CYS A 98 2.49 12.14 2.97
N LEU A 99 3.01 12.03 4.21
CA LEU A 99 2.62 12.91 5.32
C LEU A 99 3.25 14.30 5.25
N GLY A 100 4.28 14.46 4.43
CA GLY A 100 4.81 15.74 4.04
C GLY A 100 5.97 16.20 4.87
N GLU A 101 7.14 16.13 4.25
CA GLU A 101 8.41 16.68 4.72
C GLU A 101 9.21 17.16 3.50
N LEU A 102 10.25 17.96 3.73
CA LEU A 102 11.13 18.42 2.67
C LEU A 102 12.12 17.30 2.33
N PHE A 103 11.91 16.61 1.20
CA PHE A 103 12.83 15.61 0.67
C PHE A 103 12.99 15.70 -0.85
N THR A 104 14.06 15.08 -1.36
CA THR A 104 14.31 14.89 -2.79
C THR A 104 14.52 13.40 -3.10
N SER A 105 14.13 12.96 -4.30
CA SER A 105 14.12 11.54 -4.69
C SER A 105 13.14 10.73 -3.83
N GLY A 106 13.28 9.41 -3.81
CA GLY A 106 12.41 8.52 -3.05
C GLY A 106 11.13 8.18 -3.80
N GLU A 107 11.23 7.90 -5.09
CA GLU A 107 10.09 7.38 -5.85
C GLU A 107 9.69 6.00 -5.32
N MET A 108 8.39 5.76 -5.24
CA MET A 108 7.89 4.39 -5.18
C MET A 108 7.93 3.80 -6.58
N PHE A 109 8.39 2.58 -6.70
CA PHE A 109 8.45 1.89 -7.97
C PHE A 109 7.58 0.64 -7.91
N PHE A 110 6.84 0.39 -8.99
CA PHE A 110 5.88 -0.69 -9.14
C PHE A 110 6.27 -1.54 -10.35
N ARG A 111 6.12 -2.87 -10.21
CA ARG A 111 6.59 -3.86 -11.18
C ARG A 111 5.54 -4.94 -11.47
N GLY A 112 4.27 -4.55 -11.47
CA GLY A 112 3.16 -5.43 -11.81
C GLY A 112 2.75 -6.40 -10.71
N VAL A 113 1.52 -6.89 -10.85
CA VAL A 113 0.81 -7.68 -9.84
C VAL A 113 1.02 -9.17 -10.09
N ARG A 114 1.30 -9.95 -9.03
CA ARG A 114 1.58 -11.39 -9.11
C ARG A 114 0.89 -12.17 -8.01
N CYS A 115 0.35 -13.34 -8.36
CA CYS A 115 -0.02 -14.35 -7.37
C CYS A 115 1.24 -15.00 -6.81
N ASP A 116 1.11 -15.67 -5.66
CA ASP A 116 2.22 -16.33 -4.94
C ASP A 116 3.07 -17.23 -5.85
N LYS A 117 2.43 -17.98 -6.77
CA LYS A 117 3.12 -18.88 -7.73
C LYS A 117 4.01 -18.18 -8.76
N HIS A 118 3.84 -16.87 -8.94
CA HIS A 118 4.52 -16.09 -9.97
C HIS A 118 5.21 -14.84 -9.37
N LEU A 119 5.41 -14.79 -8.05
CA LEU A 119 5.99 -13.65 -7.35
C LEU A 119 7.35 -13.22 -7.96
N ASP A 120 8.19 -14.21 -8.27
CA ASP A 120 9.56 -14.00 -8.77
C ASP A 120 9.65 -13.92 -10.30
N SER A 121 8.53 -13.93 -11.01
CA SER A 121 8.55 -13.84 -12.48
C SER A 121 9.00 -12.46 -12.96
N GLU A 122 9.63 -12.38 -14.13
CA GLU A 122 10.09 -11.09 -14.64
C GLU A 122 8.95 -10.09 -14.86
N SER A 123 9.32 -8.81 -14.83
CA SER A 123 8.42 -7.69 -15.11
C SER A 123 8.54 -7.28 -16.56
N GLU A 124 7.41 -7.01 -17.19
CA GLU A 124 7.39 -6.52 -18.57
C GLU A 124 7.41 -4.99 -18.61
N SER A 125 7.83 -4.41 -19.73
CA SER A 125 7.92 -2.95 -19.88
C SER A 125 6.61 -2.22 -19.58
N GLY A 126 5.46 -2.82 -19.91
CA GLY A 126 4.13 -2.27 -19.61
C GLY A 126 3.68 -2.39 -18.15
N GLU A 127 4.47 -3.00 -17.28
CA GLU A 127 4.19 -3.18 -15.85
C GLU A 127 5.08 -2.29 -14.96
N ILE A 128 6.04 -1.59 -15.56
CA ILE A 128 6.98 -0.70 -14.87
C ILE A 128 6.31 0.65 -14.70
N TYR A 129 6.12 1.06 -13.45
CA TYR A 129 5.60 2.38 -13.11
C TYR A 129 6.39 2.96 -11.94
N ASN A 130 6.80 4.22 -12.04
CA ASN A 130 7.45 4.94 -10.95
C ASN A 130 6.54 6.11 -10.55
N TYR A 131 6.34 6.26 -9.24
CA TYR A 131 5.51 7.28 -8.64
C TYR A 131 6.37 8.20 -7.78
N SER A 132 6.41 9.47 -8.16
CA SER A 132 7.03 10.52 -7.33
C SER A 132 6.08 10.90 -6.21
N GLN A 133 6.56 10.73 -4.97
CA GLN A 133 5.81 11.09 -3.78
C GLN A 133 5.56 12.60 -3.72
N VAL A 134 4.35 12.98 -3.30
CA VAL A 134 3.96 14.38 -3.14
C VAL A 134 3.29 14.54 -1.78
N PRO A 135 3.80 15.43 -0.90
CA PRO A 135 3.17 15.75 0.37
C PRO A 135 1.66 15.95 0.27
N GLY A 136 0.91 15.31 1.17
CA GLY A 136 -0.55 15.38 1.23
C GLY A 136 -1.29 14.58 0.16
N ARG A 137 -0.59 13.79 -0.68
CA ARG A 137 -1.22 12.87 -1.63
C ARG A 137 -1.24 11.44 -1.13
N ALA A 138 -2.33 10.76 -1.48
CA ALA A 138 -2.52 9.35 -1.23
C ALA A 138 -2.48 8.53 -2.52
N VAL A 139 -1.86 7.37 -2.42
CA VAL A 139 -1.86 6.30 -3.40
C VAL A 139 -2.57 5.09 -2.83
N LEU A 140 -3.57 4.60 -3.55
CA LEU A 140 -4.24 3.34 -3.22
C LEU A 140 -3.84 2.27 -4.24
N HIS A 141 -3.33 1.13 -3.79
CA HIS A 141 -2.89 0.05 -4.67
C HIS A 141 -3.23 -1.34 -4.14
N CYS A 142 -3.18 -2.32 -5.04
CA CYS A 142 -3.27 -3.74 -4.68
C CYS A 142 -2.05 -4.16 -3.84
N GLY A 143 -2.27 -4.89 -2.74
CA GLY A 143 -1.18 -5.36 -1.87
C GLY A 143 -0.25 -6.35 -2.58
N TYR A 144 -0.78 -7.14 -3.51
CA TYR A 144 -0.02 -8.05 -4.37
C TYR A 144 0.74 -7.36 -5.52
N HIS A 145 0.69 -6.03 -5.59
CA HIS A 145 1.47 -5.26 -6.55
C HIS A 145 2.91 -5.21 -6.06
N ARG A 146 3.83 -5.82 -6.80
CA ARG A 146 5.23 -5.84 -6.42
C ARG A 146 5.81 -4.44 -6.54
N HIS A 147 6.42 -3.96 -5.48
CA HIS A 147 6.89 -2.59 -5.41
C HIS A 147 8.03 -2.42 -4.41
N GLY A 148 8.59 -1.22 -4.35
CA GLY A 148 9.59 -0.81 -3.38
C GLY A 148 9.73 0.71 -3.38
N ALA A 149 10.64 1.21 -2.56
CA ALA A 149 10.93 2.65 -2.49
C ALA A 149 12.42 2.88 -2.73
N LEU A 150 12.73 3.79 -3.65
CA LEU A 150 14.11 4.24 -3.87
C LEU A 150 14.59 5.10 -2.70
N SER A 151 15.91 5.27 -2.60
CA SER A 151 16.49 6.11 -1.57
C SER A 151 16.21 7.59 -1.77
N THR A 152 15.94 8.27 -0.65
CA THR A 152 15.89 9.73 -0.59
C THR A 152 17.32 10.28 -0.65
N THR A 153 17.58 11.26 -1.51
CA THR A 153 18.92 11.85 -1.66
C THR A 153 19.18 12.99 -0.68
N SER A 154 18.12 13.62 -0.19
CA SER A 154 18.18 14.62 0.89
C SER A 154 16.84 14.71 1.59
N GLY A 155 16.87 15.20 2.83
CA GLY A 155 15.68 15.44 3.64
C GLY A 155 15.19 14.22 4.41
N HIS A 156 13.96 14.35 4.89
CA HIS A 156 13.24 13.32 5.63
C HIS A 156 11.93 13.08 4.89
N ARG A 157 11.51 11.82 4.78
CA ARG A 157 10.23 11.44 4.16
C ARG A 157 9.47 10.53 5.11
N ALA A 158 8.37 11.04 5.63
CA ALA A 158 7.36 10.26 6.33
C ALA A 158 6.18 9.86 5.44
N ASN A 159 5.80 8.58 5.52
CA ASN A 159 4.60 8.05 4.89
C ASN A 159 3.74 7.28 5.90
N MET A 160 2.44 7.49 5.87
CA MET A 160 1.47 6.63 6.55
C MET A 160 1.04 5.52 5.59
N LEU A 161 1.07 4.27 6.06
CA LEU A 161 0.50 3.13 5.37
C LEU A 161 -0.70 2.59 6.15
N LEU A 162 -1.70 2.13 5.41
CA LEU A 162 -2.81 1.35 5.95
C LEU A 162 -2.99 0.11 5.09
N TRP A 163 -2.61 -1.04 5.65
CA TRP A 163 -2.85 -2.34 5.05
C TRP A 163 -4.25 -2.80 5.39
N CYS A 164 -5.10 -2.97 4.38
CA CYS A 164 -6.44 -3.49 4.54
C CYS A 164 -6.50 -4.95 4.08
N ARG A 165 -7.08 -5.81 4.92
CA ARG A 165 -7.20 -7.25 4.68
C ARG A 165 -8.64 -7.68 4.60
N SER A 166 -8.86 -8.81 3.92
CA SER A 166 -10.13 -9.49 3.80
C SER A 166 -10.01 -10.94 4.26
N SER A 167 -10.56 -11.25 5.43
CA SER A 167 -10.58 -12.62 5.97
C SER A 167 -11.30 -13.58 5.02
N VAL A 168 -12.41 -13.13 4.42
CA VAL A 168 -13.20 -13.92 3.47
C VAL A 168 -12.39 -14.24 2.22
N PHE A 169 -11.70 -13.26 1.64
CA PHE A 169 -10.87 -13.49 0.44
C PHE A 169 -9.71 -14.44 0.74
N ARG A 170 -9.02 -14.24 1.88
CA ARG A 170 -7.93 -15.12 2.31
C ARG A 170 -8.40 -16.56 2.53
N GLU A 171 -9.59 -16.75 3.10
CA GLU A 171 -10.18 -18.07 3.26
C GLU A 171 -10.52 -18.71 1.91
N MET A 172 -11.17 -17.98 1.00
CA MET A 172 -11.50 -18.47 -0.34
C MET A 172 -10.25 -18.88 -1.12
N ARG A 173 -9.14 -18.13 -1.00
CA ARG A 173 -7.88 -18.42 -1.69
C ARG A 173 -7.27 -19.77 -1.31
N LYS A 174 -7.49 -20.29 -0.09
CA LYS A 174 -6.99 -21.62 0.31
C LYS A 174 -7.55 -22.75 -0.56
N TYR A 175 -8.74 -22.55 -1.12
CA TYR A 175 -9.42 -23.53 -1.97
C TYR A 175 -9.27 -23.21 -3.47
N GLU A 176 -8.68 -22.07 -3.83
CA GLU A 176 -8.49 -21.66 -5.22
C GLU A 176 -7.37 -22.49 -5.89
N ARG A 177 -7.78 -23.48 -6.68
CA ARG A 177 -6.85 -24.33 -7.45
C ARG A 177 -6.46 -23.73 -8.80
N ASN A 178 -7.23 -22.75 -9.27
CA ASN A 178 -7.14 -22.19 -10.61
C ASN A 178 -6.10 -21.08 -10.72
N ALA A 179 -5.75 -20.73 -11.96
CA ALA A 179 -4.86 -19.61 -12.25
C ALA A 179 -5.55 -18.28 -11.87
N SER A 180 -4.94 -17.51 -10.97
CA SER A 180 -5.49 -16.26 -10.45
C SER A 180 -5.85 -15.28 -11.57
N SER A 181 -7.07 -14.75 -11.55
CA SER A 181 -7.61 -13.83 -12.56
C SER A 181 -6.87 -12.50 -12.61
N TRP A 182 -6.23 -12.09 -11.52
CA TRP A 182 -5.55 -10.81 -11.35
C TRP A 182 -4.03 -10.87 -11.59
N CYS A 183 -3.45 -12.07 -11.69
CA CYS A 183 -2.02 -12.23 -12.01
C CYS A 183 -1.79 -12.15 -13.52
N ARG A 184 -0.91 -11.25 -13.97
CA ARG A 184 -0.62 -11.05 -15.40
C ARG A 184 -0.10 -12.31 -16.09
N VAL A 185 0.77 -13.07 -15.41
CA VAL A 185 1.33 -14.32 -15.95
C VAL A 185 0.25 -15.39 -16.12
N CYS A 186 -0.66 -15.54 -15.14
CA CYS A 186 -1.82 -16.41 -15.23
C CYS A 186 -2.73 -16.05 -16.41
N GLN A 187 -3.05 -14.76 -16.55
CA GLN A 187 -3.88 -14.26 -17.65
C GLN A 187 -3.26 -14.57 -19.02
N LYS A 188 -1.95 -14.41 -19.18
CA LYS A 188 -1.26 -14.69 -20.44
C LYS A 188 -1.26 -16.16 -20.80
N LYS A 189 -1.01 -17.05 -19.83
CA LYS A 189 -1.08 -18.50 -20.03
C LYS A 189 -2.47 -18.90 -20.53
N ARG A 190 -3.54 -18.36 -19.93
CA ARG A 190 -4.94 -18.58 -20.37
C ARG A 190 -5.21 -18.06 -21.78
N LYS A 191 -4.73 -16.86 -22.13
CA LYS A 191 -4.91 -16.27 -23.46
C LYS A 191 -4.18 -17.04 -24.57
N LYS A 192 -3.00 -17.60 -24.29
CA LYS A 192 -2.28 -18.47 -25.25
C LYS A 192 -3.03 -19.79 -25.52
N SER A 193 -3.82 -20.28 -24.56
CA SER A 193 -4.65 -21.47 -24.72
C SER A 193 -5.97 -21.22 -25.46
N ASN A 194 -6.48 -19.98 -25.45
CA ASN A 194 -7.76 -19.60 -26.06
C ASN A 194 -7.54 -18.54 -27.14
N VAL A 195 -7.03 -18.96 -28.30
CA VAL A 195 -6.98 -18.13 -29.51
C VAL A 195 -8.41 -18.03 -30.05
N VAL A 196 -9.16 -17.00 -29.60
CA VAL A 196 -10.27 -16.29 -30.29
C VAL A 196 -11.07 -15.53 -29.23
N LEU A 197 -10.99 -14.20 -29.30
CA LEU A 197 -11.97 -13.14 -28.98
C LEU A 197 -11.27 -11.91 -28.38
N LEU A 198 -10.95 -10.99 -29.29
CA LEU A 198 -10.65 -9.59 -29.03
C LEU A 198 -11.96 -8.81 -29.19
N TYR A 199 -12.36 -8.04 -28.16
CA TYR A 199 -12.67 -6.59 -28.17
C TYR A 199 -13.67 -6.19 -27.06
N ASN A 200 -13.37 -5.05 -26.42
CA ASN A 200 -14.14 -4.25 -25.45
C ASN A 200 -14.18 -4.81 -24.00
N VAL A 201 -13.67 -4.12 -22.98
CA VAL A 201 -14.05 -2.77 -22.50
C VAL A 201 -12.83 -1.93 -22.07
N LEU A 202 -12.92 -0.63 -22.34
CA LEU A 202 -12.02 0.47 -21.95
C LEU A 202 -11.79 0.57 -20.43
N LEU A 203 -10.60 0.13 -19.99
CA LEU A 203 -9.63 0.82 -19.12
C LEU A 203 -8.64 -0.28 -18.71
N HIS A 204 -7.57 -0.47 -19.48
CA HIS A 204 -6.48 -1.32 -19.03
C HIS A 204 -5.83 -0.60 -17.84
N ARG A 205 -6.24 -0.97 -16.62
CA ARG A 205 -5.57 -0.70 -15.33
C ARG A 205 -4.20 -1.38 -15.32
N LEU A 206 -3.32 -1.02 -16.26
CA LEU A 206 -1.94 -1.52 -16.34
C LEU A 206 -1.16 -1.15 -15.08
N ILE A 207 -1.61 -0.09 -14.42
CA ILE A 207 -1.08 0.40 -13.17
C ILE A 207 -2.28 0.40 -12.22
N GLN A 208 -2.41 -0.64 -11.39
CA GLN A 208 -3.41 -0.75 -10.31
C GLN A 208 -3.09 0.23 -9.16
N VAL A 209 -2.77 1.47 -9.51
CA VAL A 209 -2.38 2.55 -8.61
C VAL A 209 -3.37 3.68 -8.86
N VAL A 210 -4.26 3.90 -7.90
CA VAL A 210 -5.27 4.94 -7.94
C VAL A 210 -4.71 6.14 -7.20
N HIS A 211 -4.48 7.23 -7.94
CA HIS A 211 -4.20 8.53 -7.36
C HIS A 211 -5.53 9.08 -6.84
N VAL A 212 -5.63 9.27 -5.53
CA VAL A 212 -6.86 9.78 -4.95
C VAL A 212 -6.75 11.29 -4.84
N PHE A 213 -7.52 12.04 -5.64
CA PHE A 213 -7.21 13.46 -5.87
C PHE A 213 -7.97 14.47 -5.00
N HIS A 214 -9.13 14.14 -4.41
CA HIS A 214 -9.88 15.17 -3.68
C HIS A 214 -10.56 14.72 -2.38
N ARG A 215 -11.58 13.85 -2.40
CA ARG A 215 -12.33 13.53 -1.17
C ARG A 215 -11.51 12.75 -0.13
N LEU A 216 -10.71 11.78 -0.54
CA LEU A 216 -9.81 11.10 0.39
C LEU A 216 -8.68 12.04 0.84
N ASN A 217 -8.12 12.88 -0.04
CA ASN A 217 -7.11 13.85 0.39
C ASN A 217 -7.68 14.83 1.40
N LEU A 218 -8.95 15.26 1.27
CA LEU A 218 -9.63 16.07 2.27
C LEU A 218 -9.83 15.28 3.57
N ALA A 219 -10.31 14.03 3.51
CA ALA A 219 -10.49 13.20 4.70
C ALA A 219 -9.17 12.94 5.42
N VAL A 220 -8.12 12.58 4.69
CA VAL A 220 -6.75 12.44 5.17
C VAL A 220 -6.28 13.78 5.74
N HIS A 221 -6.47 14.89 5.05
CA HIS A 221 -6.02 16.20 5.53
C HIS A 221 -6.74 16.65 6.79
N GLU A 222 -8.03 16.37 6.94
CA GLU A 222 -8.79 16.59 8.18
C GLU A 222 -8.30 15.67 9.31
N MET A 223 -8.02 14.40 9.00
CA MET A 223 -7.42 13.45 9.94
C MET A 223 -5.99 13.84 10.36
N LEU A 224 -5.23 14.53 9.50
CA LEU A 224 -3.90 15.05 9.82
C LEU A 224 -3.95 16.33 10.66
N LYS A 225 -5.13 16.95 10.82
CA LYS A 225 -5.34 18.20 11.57
C LYS A 225 -5.99 18.00 12.94
N SER A 226 -6.79 16.94 13.12
CA SER A 226 -7.41 16.55 14.39
C SER A 226 -6.39 15.91 15.33
#